data_AF-A0A0D2ZYC6-F1
#
_entry.id   AF-A0A0D2ZYC6-F1
#
_cell.length_a   1.000
_cell.length_b   1.000
_cell.length_c   1.000
_cell.angle_alpha   90.00
_cell.angle_beta   90.00
_cell.angle_gamma   90.00
#
_symmetry.space_group_name_H-M   'P 1'
#
loop_
_entity.id
_entity.type
_entity.pdbx_description
1 polymer ?
#
loop_
_entity_poly.entity_id
_entity_poly.type
_entity_poly.pdbx_seq_one_letter_code
_entity_poly.pdbx_strand_id
1 'polypeptide(L)'
;MFKVQQTIGSVVCCKCGVPMPPNAANMCVNCLRSEVDITEGLQKSIQIFYCPECGCYLQPPKTWIKAQWESRDLLSFCIKRLKNLNKVRLKNAEFVWTEPHSKRIKVKLTVQAEVLNGAVLEQSYPVEYTVRDNLCESCSRFQANPDQWVASVQLRQHVSHRRSFFYLEQLILRHDAASRAVRIKQVHQGIDFFFGNKSHADSFV
;
A
#
# COMPACT_ATOMS: atom_id res chain seq x y z
N MET A 1 36.53 41.52 -21.72
CA MET A 1 36.92 40.36 -20.89
C MET A 1 36.94 39.13 -21.78
N PHE A 2 38.12 38.58 -22.09
CA PHE A 2 38.25 37.32 -22.82
C PHE A 2 37.82 36.16 -21.92
N LYS A 3 36.73 35.46 -22.25
CA LYS A 3 36.39 34.18 -21.63
C LYS A 3 37.16 33.09 -22.37
N VAL A 4 38.19 32.53 -21.74
CA VAL A 4 38.88 31.34 -22.25
C VAL A 4 37.87 30.20 -22.30
N GLN A 5 37.63 29.63 -23.48
CA GLN A 5 36.80 28.43 -23.60
C GLN A 5 37.54 27.28 -22.91
N GLN A 6 37.02 26.81 -21.78
CA GLN A 6 37.51 25.61 -21.13
C GLN A 6 37.17 24.40 -22.01
N THR A 7 38.19 23.83 -22.66
CA THR A 7 38.04 22.55 -23.35
C THR A 7 38.00 21.44 -22.31
N ILE A 8 36.90 20.70 -22.26
CA ILE A 8 36.79 19.50 -21.43
C ILE A 8 37.79 18.47 -21.97
N GLY A 9 38.82 18.13 -21.19
CA GLY A 9 39.80 17.11 -21.60
C GLY A 9 39.11 15.77 -21.83
N SER A 10 39.53 15.02 -22.85
CA SER A 10 39.03 13.67 -23.13
C SER A 10 40.03 12.62 -22.64
N VAL A 11 39.55 11.62 -21.91
CA VAL A 11 40.31 10.43 -21.49
C VAL A 11 39.73 9.21 -22.18
N VAL A 12 40.55 8.21 -22.48
CA VAL A 12 40.09 6.92 -23.02
C VAL A 12 39.73 5.94 -21.91
N CYS A 13 38.64 5.20 -22.10
CA CYS A 13 38.25 4.15 -21.16
C CYS A 13 39.32 3.03 -21.10
N CYS A 14 39.69 2.61 -19.89
CA CYS A 14 40.72 1.60 -19.65
C CYS A 14 40.42 0.20 -20.24
N LYS A 15 39.16 -0.10 -20.59
CA LYS A 15 38.72 -1.40 -21.12
C LYS A 15 38.47 -1.40 -22.62
N CYS A 16 37.72 -0.42 -23.13
CA CYS A 16 37.27 -0.40 -24.52
C CYS A 16 37.90 0.72 -25.37
N GLY A 17 38.70 1.61 -24.79
CA GLY A 17 39.38 2.68 -25.52
C GLY A 17 38.47 3.80 -26.04
N VAL A 18 37.17 3.81 -25.71
CA VAL A 18 36.23 4.86 -26.13
C VAL A 18 36.60 6.20 -25.47
N PRO A 19 36.64 7.33 -26.22
CA PRO A 19 36.89 8.65 -25.66
C PRO A 19 35.70 9.10 -24.81
N MET A 20 35.98 9.58 -23.60
CA MET A 20 34.99 9.96 -22.59
C MET A 20 35.50 11.15 -21.76
N PRO A 21 34.60 11.90 -21.10
CA PRO A 21 35.04 12.85 -20.07
C PRO A 21 35.69 12.10 -18.91
N PRO A 22 36.72 12.67 -18.26
CA PRO A 22 37.37 12.07 -17.10
C PRO A 22 36.35 11.82 -16.00
N ASN A 23 36.34 10.60 -15.46
CA ASN A 23 35.55 10.22 -14.29
C ASN A 23 36.44 9.48 -13.28
N ALA A 24 35.98 9.35 -12.04
CA ALA A 24 36.76 8.73 -10.97
C ALA A 24 37.05 7.23 -11.18
N ALA A 25 36.28 6.56 -12.05
CA ALA A 25 36.42 5.14 -12.35
C ALA A 25 37.33 4.87 -13.57
N ASN A 26 37.71 5.89 -14.34
CA ASN A 26 38.39 5.77 -15.65
C ASN A 26 37.73 4.78 -16.63
N MET A 27 36.43 4.55 -16.47
CA MET A 27 35.63 3.59 -17.23
C MET A 27 34.45 4.28 -17.89
N CYS A 28 34.12 3.90 -19.14
CA CYS A 28 32.92 4.41 -19.79
C CYS A 28 31.67 3.82 -19.13
N VAL A 29 30.52 4.48 -19.31
CA VAL A 29 29.24 4.08 -18.68
C VAL A 29 28.86 2.63 -19.05
N ASN A 30 29.16 2.19 -20.28
CA ASN A 30 28.85 0.83 -20.73
C ASN A 30 29.71 -0.21 -20.01
N CYS A 31 31.03 -0.03 -19.96
CA CYS A 31 31.92 -0.94 -19.25
C CYS A 31 31.61 -0.96 -17.75
N LEU A 32 31.29 0.19 -17.15
CA LEU A 32 30.93 0.27 -15.74
C LEU A 32 29.64 -0.49 -15.43
N ARG A 33 28.62 -0.40 -16.29
CA ARG A 33 27.36 -1.17 -16.17
C ARG A 33 27.55 -2.68 -16.38
N SER A 34 28.54 -3.08 -17.17
CA SER A 34 28.84 -4.48 -17.40
C SER A 34 29.58 -5.13 -16.24
N GLU A 35 30.40 -4.37 -15.50
CA GLU A 35 31.19 -4.90 -14.39
C GLU A 35 30.51 -4.77 -13.03
N VAL A 36 29.67 -3.75 -12.83
CA VAL A 36 29.01 -3.49 -11.55
C VAL A 36 27.50 -3.50 -11.71
N ASP A 37 26.85 -4.49 -11.10
CA ASP A 37 25.39 -4.53 -10.97
C ASP A 37 24.98 -4.03 -9.58
N ILE A 38 24.34 -2.85 -9.54
CA ILE A 38 23.84 -2.24 -8.30
C ILE A 38 22.67 -3.05 -7.71
N THR A 39 22.02 -3.87 -8.53
CA THR A 39 20.81 -4.61 -8.15
C THR A 39 21.11 -5.94 -7.46
N GLU A 40 22.39 -6.28 -7.29
CA GLU A 40 22.81 -7.47 -6.58
C GLU A 40 22.35 -7.45 -5.11
N GLY A 41 21.52 -8.43 -4.74
CA GLY A 41 20.93 -8.53 -3.40
C GLY A 41 19.59 -7.81 -3.20
N LEU A 42 19.07 -7.14 -4.23
CA LEU A 42 17.70 -6.61 -4.23
C LEU A 42 16.70 -7.71 -4.63
N GLN A 43 15.53 -7.68 -3.98
CA GLN A 43 14.46 -8.63 -4.28
C GLN A 43 13.77 -8.25 -5.59
N LYS A 44 13.72 -9.19 -6.54
CA LYS A 44 13.04 -9.03 -7.84
C LYS A 44 11.59 -9.50 -7.81
N SER A 45 11.25 -10.44 -6.92
CA SER A 45 9.90 -10.98 -6.78
C SER A 45 9.43 -10.96 -5.32
N ILE A 46 8.19 -10.53 -5.12
CA ILE A 46 7.59 -10.31 -3.80
C ILE A 46 6.15 -10.83 -3.81
N GLN A 47 5.72 -11.46 -2.72
CA GLN A 47 4.30 -11.79 -2.50
C GLN A 47 3.64 -10.75 -1.60
N ILE A 48 2.46 -10.27 -2.02
CA ILE A 48 1.58 -9.38 -1.25
C ILE A 48 0.21 -10.03 -1.09
N PHE A 49 -0.48 -9.71 0.00
CA PHE A 49 -1.81 -10.22 0.28
C PHE A 49 -2.85 -9.13 0.08
N TYR A 50 -3.96 -9.49 -0.56
CA TYR A 50 -5.07 -8.60 -0.89
C TYR A 50 -6.39 -9.22 -0.42
N CYS A 51 -7.26 -8.43 0.20
CA CYS A 51 -8.57 -8.87 0.61
C CYS A 51 -9.61 -8.50 -0.45
N PRO A 52 -10.27 -9.47 -1.09
CA PRO A 52 -11.23 -9.20 -2.17
C PRO A 52 -12.50 -8.48 -1.69
N GLU A 53 -12.90 -8.69 -0.43
CA GLU A 53 -14.14 -8.12 0.14
C GLU A 53 -14.02 -6.63 0.47
N CYS A 54 -12.91 -6.20 1.09
CA CYS A 54 -12.73 -4.81 1.52
C CYS A 54 -11.80 -3.99 0.62
N GLY A 55 -11.12 -4.63 -0.33
CA GLY A 55 -10.18 -3.99 -1.25
C GLY A 55 -8.91 -3.48 -0.57
N CYS A 56 -8.48 -4.12 0.51
CA CYS A 56 -7.31 -3.72 1.30
C CYS A 56 -6.12 -4.65 1.06
N TYR A 57 -4.91 -4.10 1.14
CA TYR A 57 -3.65 -4.83 1.13
C TYR A 57 -3.14 -5.03 2.57
N LEU A 58 -2.60 -6.21 2.85
CA LEU A 58 -1.99 -6.50 4.14
C LEU A 58 -0.58 -5.91 4.18
N GLN A 59 -0.36 -4.99 5.11
CA GLN A 59 0.96 -4.61 5.59
C GLN A 59 1.29 -5.45 6.84
N PRO A 60 2.24 -6.40 6.76
CA PRO A 60 2.68 -7.15 7.93
C PRO A 60 3.17 -6.19 9.03
N PRO A 61 2.82 -6.43 10.32
CA PRO A 61 2.34 -7.70 10.89
C PRO A 61 0.81 -7.94 10.85
N LYS A 62 -0.05 -6.92 10.97
CA LYS A 62 -1.52 -7.08 11.01
C LYS A 62 -2.32 -5.92 10.40
N THR A 63 -1.65 -4.88 9.92
CA THR A 63 -2.32 -3.66 9.44
C THR A 63 -2.82 -3.84 8.01
N TRP A 64 -4.03 -3.39 7.72
CA TRP A 64 -4.61 -3.44 6.37
C TRP A 64 -4.78 -2.02 5.84
N ILE A 65 -4.32 -1.78 4.61
CA ILE A 65 -4.38 -0.47 3.97
C ILE A 65 -5.23 -0.56 2.73
N LYS A 66 -6.19 0.36 2.62
CA LYS A 66 -6.97 0.54 1.39
C LYS A 66 -6.12 1.32 0.40
N ALA A 67 -5.83 0.74 -0.75
CA ALA A 67 -5.09 1.39 -1.81
C ALA A 67 -5.74 1.06 -3.15
N GLN A 68 -5.91 2.07 -4.01
CA GLN A 68 -6.43 1.87 -5.35
C GLN A 68 -5.32 1.42 -6.30
N TRP A 69 -5.69 0.77 -7.40
CA TRP A 69 -4.79 0.49 -8.51
C TRP A 69 -4.15 1.79 -9.02
N GLU A 70 -2.86 1.71 -9.37
CA GLU A 70 -2.07 2.85 -9.86
C GLU A 70 -2.06 4.10 -8.95
N SER A 71 -2.36 3.94 -7.66
CA SER A 71 -2.31 5.03 -6.70
C SER A 71 -0.91 5.25 -6.12
N ARG A 72 -0.67 6.49 -5.65
CA ARG A 72 0.55 6.84 -4.88
C ARG A 72 0.67 6.00 -3.60
N ASP A 73 -0.45 5.69 -2.96
CA ASP A 73 -0.48 4.90 -1.74
C ASP A 73 0.01 3.47 -1.99
N LEU A 74 -0.41 2.86 -3.11
CA LEU A 74 0.05 1.54 -3.54
C LEU A 74 1.56 1.54 -3.86
N LEU A 75 2.09 2.57 -4.52
CA LEU A 75 3.53 2.71 -4.73
C LEU A 75 4.28 2.76 -3.40
N SER A 76 3.81 3.58 -2.47
CA SER A 76 4.43 3.72 -1.15
C SER A 76 4.44 2.38 -0.39
N PHE A 77 3.36 1.60 -0.50
CA PHE A 77 3.24 0.27 0.08
C PHE A 77 4.24 -0.72 -0.55
N CYS A 78 4.32 -0.76 -1.87
CA CYS A 78 5.26 -1.61 -2.60
C CYS A 78 6.72 -1.29 -2.22
N ILE A 79 7.10 -0.01 -2.20
CA ILE A 79 8.46 0.43 -1.83
C ILE A 79 8.79 0.04 -0.38
N LYS A 80 7.86 0.24 0.56
CA LYS A 80 8.07 -0.16 1.97
C LYS A 80 8.21 -1.68 2.16
N ARG A 81 7.64 -2.48 1.28
CA ARG A 81 7.73 -3.95 1.32
C ARG A 81 9.13 -4.44 0.90
N LEU A 82 9.84 -3.69 0.09
CA LEU A 82 11.17 -4.08 -0.36
C LEU A 82 12.17 -4.05 0.81
N LYS A 83 12.89 -5.16 0.96
CA LYS A 83 14.03 -5.25 1.89
C LYS A 83 15.29 -4.70 1.22
N ASN A 84 16.25 -4.27 2.03
CA ASN A 84 17.59 -3.85 1.61
C ASN A 84 17.67 -2.58 0.73
N LEU A 85 16.62 -1.74 0.71
CA LEU A 85 16.68 -0.43 0.04
C LEU A 85 17.63 0.56 0.73
N ASN A 86 18.08 0.31 1.96
CA ASN A 86 19.00 1.22 2.66
C ASN A 86 20.38 1.36 1.99
N LYS A 87 20.76 0.40 1.14
CA LYS A 87 22.05 0.43 0.43
C LYS A 87 22.05 1.35 -0.78
N VAL A 88 20.88 1.70 -1.32
CA VAL A 88 20.74 2.35 -2.62
C VAL A 88 19.75 3.50 -2.52
N ARG A 89 20.07 4.63 -3.15
CA ARG A 89 19.18 5.78 -3.16
C ARG A 89 18.11 5.59 -4.24
N LEU A 90 16.84 5.59 -3.84
CA LEU A 90 15.70 5.54 -4.77
C LEU A 90 15.50 6.92 -5.43
N LYS A 91 15.42 6.96 -6.76
CA LYS A 91 15.25 8.20 -7.52
C LYS A 91 13.82 8.36 -8.04
N ASN A 92 13.30 7.33 -8.69
CA ASN A 92 11.95 7.30 -9.26
C ASN A 92 11.37 5.87 -9.24
N ALA A 93 10.04 5.78 -9.16
CA ALA A 93 9.28 4.53 -9.12
C ALA A 93 8.02 4.69 -9.98
N GLU A 94 7.83 3.77 -10.94
CA GLU A 94 6.74 3.83 -11.91
C GLU A 94 6.07 2.46 -12.02
N PHE A 95 4.74 2.45 -12.22
CA PHE A 95 4.05 1.21 -12.57
C PHE A 95 4.31 0.85 -14.03
N VAL A 96 4.49 -0.44 -14.26
CA VAL A 96 4.50 -1.02 -15.60
C VAL A 96 3.16 -1.72 -15.78
N TRP A 97 2.46 -1.39 -16.86
CA TRP A 97 1.17 -2.01 -17.16
C TRP A 97 1.31 -3.53 -17.18
N THR A 98 0.37 -4.19 -16.52
CA THR A 98 0.21 -5.65 -16.50
C THR A 98 -1.24 -5.99 -16.79
N GLU A 99 -1.46 -7.18 -17.35
CA GLU A 99 -2.80 -7.68 -17.63
C GLU A 99 -3.65 -7.74 -16.34
N PRO A 100 -4.89 -7.22 -16.31
CA PRO A 100 -5.71 -7.14 -15.09
C PRO A 100 -5.92 -8.48 -14.36
N HIS A 101 -6.02 -9.57 -15.13
CA HIS A 101 -6.27 -10.91 -14.59
C HIS A 101 -5.01 -11.63 -14.11
N SER A 102 -3.82 -11.07 -14.39
CA SER A 102 -2.56 -11.74 -14.08
C SER A 102 -2.26 -11.85 -12.58
N LYS A 103 -2.99 -11.12 -11.73
CA LYS A 103 -2.72 -10.95 -10.28
C LYS A 103 -1.25 -10.62 -10.01
N ARG A 104 -0.64 -9.84 -10.91
CA ARG A 104 0.75 -9.41 -10.83
C ARG A 104 0.82 -7.92 -11.02
N ILE A 105 1.56 -7.25 -10.15
CA ILE A 105 1.86 -5.83 -10.24
C ILE A 105 3.34 -5.70 -10.55
N LYS A 106 3.69 -5.00 -11.63
CA LYS A 106 5.08 -4.71 -11.96
C LYS A 106 5.38 -3.25 -11.66
N VAL A 107 6.46 -3.02 -10.92
CA VAL A 107 6.95 -1.68 -10.60
C VAL A 107 8.37 -1.55 -11.10
N LYS A 108 8.64 -0.58 -11.96
CA LYS A 108 9.98 -0.22 -12.41
C LYS A 108 10.56 0.77 -11.42
N LEU A 109 11.64 0.38 -10.76
CA LEU A 109 12.37 1.23 -9.82
C LEU A 109 13.65 1.70 -10.49
N THR A 110 13.93 2.99 -10.35
CA THR A 110 15.22 3.59 -10.72
C THR A 110 15.99 3.90 -9.45
N VAL A 111 17.17 3.29 -9.35
CA VAL A 111 18.00 3.34 -8.17
C VAL A 111 19.38 3.87 -8.52
N GLN A 112 19.97 4.57 -7.57
CA GLN A 112 21.23 5.28 -7.71
C GLN A 112 22.17 4.83 -6.59
N ALA A 113 23.35 4.35 -6.95
CA ALA A 113 24.41 4.00 -6.01
C ALA A 113 25.72 4.69 -6.39
N GLU A 114 26.54 4.92 -5.37
CA GLU A 114 27.94 5.27 -5.55
C GLU A 114 28.74 3.99 -5.79
N VAL A 115 29.46 3.98 -6.89
CA VAL A 115 30.35 2.91 -7.34
C VAL A 115 31.79 3.45 -7.35
N LEU A 116 32.79 2.56 -7.35
CA LEU A 116 34.23 2.81 -7.52
C LEU A 116 34.66 4.29 -7.49
N ASN A 117 35.19 4.72 -6.34
CA ASN A 117 35.76 6.06 -6.12
C ASN A 117 34.79 7.23 -6.34
N GLY A 118 33.50 7.05 -6.03
CA GLY A 118 32.50 8.13 -6.05
C GLY A 118 31.82 8.35 -7.41
N ALA A 119 32.01 7.44 -8.37
CA ALA A 119 31.25 7.44 -9.62
C ALA A 119 29.80 7.03 -9.35
N VAL A 120 28.84 7.90 -9.67
CA VAL A 120 27.42 7.62 -9.41
C VAL A 120 26.80 6.91 -10.60
N LEU A 121 26.25 5.72 -10.39
CA LEU A 121 25.58 4.94 -11.42
C LEU A 121 24.08 4.83 -11.12
N GLU A 122 23.28 5.03 -12.17
CA GLU A 122 21.83 4.90 -12.13
C GLU A 122 21.40 3.68 -12.96
N GLN A 123 20.58 2.82 -12.35
CA GLN A 123 20.10 1.58 -12.94
C GLN A 123 18.61 1.42 -12.67
N SER A 124 17.87 1.02 -13.71
CA SER A 124 16.46 0.69 -13.58
C SER A 124 16.27 -0.82 -13.49
N TYR A 125 15.49 -1.29 -12.52
CA TYR A 125 15.12 -2.70 -12.43
C TYR A 125 13.63 -2.89 -12.16
N PRO A 126 12.96 -3.82 -12.85
CA PRO A 126 11.57 -4.17 -12.59
C PRO A 126 11.46 -5.11 -11.38
N VAL A 127 10.51 -4.82 -10.49
CA VAL A 127 10.09 -5.68 -9.39
C VAL A 127 8.70 -6.22 -9.68
N GLU A 128 8.54 -7.53 -9.54
CA GLU A 128 7.26 -8.22 -9.70
C GLU A 128 6.64 -8.53 -8.33
N TYR A 129 5.42 -8.07 -8.13
CA TYR A 129 4.61 -8.37 -6.95
C TYR A 129 3.50 -9.35 -7.33
N THR A 130 3.58 -10.58 -6.84
CA THR A 130 2.49 -11.57 -6.94
C THR A 130 1.44 -11.26 -5.89
N VAL A 131 0.21 -11.00 -6.34
CA VAL A 131 -0.95 -10.76 -5.47
C VAL A 131 -1.58 -12.09 -5.10
N ARG A 132 -1.67 -12.38 -3.80
CA ARG A 132 -2.41 -13.51 -3.25
C ARG A 132 -3.65 -13.01 -2.54
N ASP A 133 -4.78 -13.64 -2.81
CA ASP A 133 -6.01 -13.28 -2.12
C ASP A 133 -6.00 -13.91 -0.73
N ASN A 134 -6.23 -13.09 0.29
CA ASN A 134 -6.40 -13.52 1.66
C ASN A 134 -7.40 -12.60 2.34
N LEU A 135 -8.35 -13.18 3.07
CA LEU A 135 -9.35 -12.41 3.80
C LEU A 135 -8.71 -11.74 5.01
N CYS A 136 -9.06 -10.48 5.24
CA CYS A 136 -8.72 -9.82 6.50
C CYS A 136 -9.52 -10.43 7.64
N GLU A 137 -9.03 -10.27 8.88
CA GLU A 137 -9.65 -10.89 10.05
C GLU A 137 -11.11 -10.44 10.26
N SER A 138 -11.43 -9.18 9.96
CA SER A 138 -12.80 -8.67 10.01
C SER A 138 -13.70 -9.30 8.95
N CYS A 139 -13.25 -9.40 7.70
CA CYS A 139 -14.04 -10.02 6.62
C CYS A 139 -14.17 -11.53 6.81
N SER A 140 -13.15 -12.21 7.32
CA SER A 140 -13.20 -13.63 7.65
C SER A 140 -14.21 -13.90 8.78
N ARG A 141 -14.22 -13.08 9.83
CA ARG A 141 -15.25 -13.18 10.89
C ARG A 141 -16.66 -12.95 10.35
N PHE A 142 -16.83 -11.94 9.50
CA PHE A 142 -18.12 -11.65 8.87
C PHE A 142 -18.62 -12.81 8.00
N GLN A 143 -17.75 -13.46 7.22
CA GLN A 143 -18.12 -14.64 6.45
C GLN A 143 -18.41 -15.88 7.31
N ALA A 144 -17.67 -16.05 8.42
CA ALA A 144 -17.86 -17.19 9.31
C ALA A 144 -19.20 -17.11 10.07
N ASN A 145 -19.52 -15.94 10.63
CA ASN A 145 -20.78 -15.67 11.31
C ASN A 145 -21.20 -14.22 11.06
N PRO A 146 -22.08 -13.96 10.06
CA PRO A 146 -22.56 -12.61 9.76
C PRO A 146 -23.28 -11.95 10.94
N ASP A 147 -23.92 -12.77 11.78
CA ASP A 147 -24.66 -12.37 12.97
C ASP A 147 -23.78 -12.12 14.21
N GLN A 148 -22.46 -12.26 14.09
CA GLN A 148 -21.56 -12.04 15.22
C GLN A 148 -21.53 -10.55 15.60
N TRP A 149 -21.79 -10.27 16.88
CA TRP A 149 -21.76 -8.93 17.44
C TRP A 149 -20.86 -8.90 18.68
N VAL A 150 -20.32 -7.71 18.97
CA VAL A 150 -19.43 -7.49 20.13
C VAL A 150 -20.13 -6.65 21.20
N ALA A 151 -20.99 -5.71 20.78
CA ALA A 151 -21.76 -4.86 21.67
C ALA A 151 -23.24 -4.86 21.29
N SER A 152 -24.11 -4.62 22.27
CA SER A 152 -25.54 -4.46 22.05
C SER A 152 -26.08 -3.27 22.87
N VAL A 153 -27.03 -2.54 22.29
CA VAL A 153 -27.76 -1.46 22.95
C VAL A 153 -29.22 -1.86 23.04
N GLN A 154 -29.74 -1.90 24.27
CA GLN A 154 -31.10 -2.34 24.54
C GLN A 154 -31.96 -1.14 24.93
N LEU A 155 -32.89 -0.77 24.06
CA LEU A 155 -33.88 0.27 24.33
C LEU A 155 -35.13 -0.39 24.93
N ARG A 156 -35.56 0.08 26.10
CA ARG A 156 -36.73 -0.44 26.82
C ARG A 156 -37.62 0.69 27.27
N GLN A 157 -38.94 0.52 27.06
CA GLN A 157 -39.94 1.44 27.57
C GLN A 157 -41.06 0.65 28.26
N HIS A 158 -41.16 0.77 29.58
CA HIS A 158 -42.20 0.14 30.39
C HIS A 158 -43.45 1.02 30.49
N VAL A 159 -44.18 1.16 29.38
CA VAL A 159 -45.42 1.96 29.32
C VAL A 159 -46.46 1.25 28.45
N SER A 160 -47.75 1.45 28.75
CA SER A 160 -48.87 0.91 27.97
C SER A 160 -48.93 1.46 26.54
N HIS A 161 -48.59 2.74 26.36
CA HIS A 161 -48.56 3.42 25.06
C HIS A 161 -47.12 3.72 24.59
N ARG A 162 -46.84 3.49 23.31
CA ARG A 162 -45.48 3.53 22.70
C ARG A 162 -45.18 4.82 21.90
N ARG A 163 -45.83 5.96 22.19
CA ARG A 163 -45.67 7.21 21.39
C ARG A 163 -44.21 7.66 21.27
N SER A 164 -43.52 7.76 22.40
CA SER A 164 -42.13 8.22 22.47
C SER A 164 -41.20 7.22 21.80
N PHE A 165 -41.52 5.93 21.87
CA PHE A 165 -40.76 4.88 21.20
C PHE A 165 -40.81 5.03 19.68
N PHE A 166 -42.01 5.20 19.10
CA PHE A 166 -42.17 5.42 17.66
C PHE A 166 -41.56 6.74 17.20
N TYR A 167 -41.64 7.78 18.03
CA TYR A 167 -40.98 9.05 17.73
C TYR A 167 -39.44 8.90 17.69
N LEU A 168 -38.88 8.14 18.62
CA LEU A 168 -37.44 7.85 18.67
C LEU A 168 -36.99 7.00 17.47
N GLU A 169 -37.78 6.01 17.07
CA GLU A 169 -37.52 5.23 15.85
C GLU A 169 -37.51 6.11 14.60
N GLN A 170 -38.45 7.05 14.48
CA GLN A 170 -38.47 8.01 13.38
C GLN A 170 -37.23 8.93 13.39
N LEU A 171 -36.76 9.34 14.56
CA LEU A 171 -35.53 10.13 14.69
C LEU A 171 -34.29 9.31 14.28
N ILE A 172 -34.20 8.04 14.69
CA ILE A 172 -33.11 7.15 14.29
C ILE A 172 -33.06 7.03 12.76
N LEU A 173 -34.22 6.84 12.11
CA LEU A 173 -34.30 6.76 10.65
C LEU A 173 -33.93 8.08 9.98
N ARG A 174 -34.37 9.22 10.54
CA ARG A 174 -34.06 10.55 10.00
C ARG A 174 -32.57 10.88 10.04
N HIS A 175 -31.88 10.45 11.09
CA HIS A 175 -30.46 10.72 11.29
C HIS A 175 -29.54 9.58 10.80
N ASP A 176 -30.11 8.50 10.27
CA ASP A 176 -29.39 7.29 9.84
C ASP A 176 -28.45 6.72 10.94
N ALA A 177 -28.87 6.85 12.20
CA ALA A 177 -28.05 6.51 13.37
C ALA A 177 -27.82 5.00 13.53
N ALA A 178 -28.68 4.17 12.92
CA ALA A 178 -28.57 2.72 12.94
C ALA A 178 -27.82 2.12 11.73
N SER A 179 -27.23 2.95 10.85
CA SER A 179 -26.49 2.50 9.65
C SER A 179 -25.39 1.48 9.92
N ARG A 180 -24.78 1.52 11.12
CA ARG A 180 -23.68 0.62 11.54
C ARG A 180 -24.15 -0.56 12.37
N ALA A 181 -25.45 -0.73 12.57
CA ALA A 181 -26.00 -1.88 13.28
C ALA A 181 -25.90 -3.14 12.40
N VAL A 182 -25.38 -4.22 12.98
CA VAL A 182 -25.28 -5.54 12.33
C VAL A 182 -26.67 -6.18 12.26
N ARG A 183 -27.44 -6.04 13.34
CA ARG A 183 -28.77 -6.62 13.46
C ARG A 183 -29.63 -5.77 14.37
N ILE A 184 -30.91 -5.70 14.05
CA ILE A 184 -31.93 -5.05 14.88
C ILE A 184 -32.98 -6.11 15.21
N LYS A 185 -33.25 -6.33 16.50
CA LYS A 185 -34.24 -7.31 16.96
C LYS A 185 -35.29 -6.63 17.82
N GLN A 186 -36.55 -6.78 17.44
CA GLN A 186 -37.67 -6.37 18.28
C GLN A 186 -37.86 -7.39 19.41
N VAL A 187 -38.03 -6.89 20.64
CA VAL A 187 -38.24 -7.69 21.85
C VAL A 187 -39.47 -7.14 22.58
N HIS A 188 -40.03 -7.93 23.50
CA HIS A 188 -41.12 -7.43 24.34
C HIS A 188 -40.71 -6.13 25.07
N GLN A 189 -41.52 -5.07 24.92
CA GLN A 189 -41.27 -3.73 25.50
C GLN A 189 -39.99 -3.02 25.00
N GLY A 190 -39.44 -3.38 23.83
CA GLY A 190 -38.28 -2.66 23.31
C GLY A 190 -37.66 -3.18 22.02
N ILE A 191 -36.48 -2.65 21.70
CA ILE A 191 -35.66 -3.03 20.55
C ILE A 191 -34.21 -3.20 21.00
N ASP A 192 -33.54 -4.21 20.46
CA ASP A 192 -32.11 -4.47 20.62
C ASP A 192 -31.37 -4.14 19.33
N PHE A 193 -30.36 -3.28 19.42
CA PHE A 193 -29.42 -2.97 18.36
C PHE A 193 -28.11 -3.70 18.62
N PHE A 194 -27.63 -4.47 17.67
CA PHE A 194 -26.36 -5.20 17.76
C PHE A 194 -25.29 -4.51 16.91
N PHE A 195 -24.10 -4.31 17.47
CA PHE A 195 -22.98 -3.63 16.84
C PHE A 195 -21.73 -4.52 16.81
N GLY A 196 -20.98 -4.45 15.71
CA GLY A 196 -19.72 -5.18 15.53
C GLY A 196 -18.56 -4.60 16.34
N ASN A 197 -18.58 -3.30 16.66
CA ASN A 197 -17.56 -2.60 17.45
C ASN A 197 -18.20 -1.87 18.63
N LYS A 198 -17.51 -1.83 19.77
CA LYS A 198 -17.96 -1.10 20.96
C LYS A 198 -18.11 0.40 20.71
N SER A 199 -17.18 1.02 19.99
CA SER A 199 -17.21 2.46 19.69
C SER A 199 -18.43 2.90 18.86
N HIS A 200 -19.02 2.00 18.07
CA HIS A 200 -20.27 2.30 17.35
C HIS A 200 -21.48 2.28 18.27
N ALA A 201 -21.50 1.38 19.26
CA ALA A 201 -22.53 1.37 20.29
C ALA A 201 -22.42 2.63 21.18
N ASP A 202 -21.21 3.01 21.60
CA ASP A 202 -20.99 4.21 22.42
C ASP A 202 -21.38 5.51 21.70
N SER A 203 -21.27 5.55 20.36
CA SER A 203 -21.70 6.70 19.55
C SER A 203 -23.22 6.75 19.32
N PHE A 204 -23.91 5.64 19.54
CA PHE A 204 -25.37 5.53 19.35
C PHE A 204 -26.15 5.89 20.62
N VAL A 205 -25.54 5.66 21.80
CA VAL A 205 -26.06 6.06 23.12
C VAL A 205 -25.88 7.56 23.33
#